data_AF-A0A653TH41-F1
#
_entry.id   AF-A0A653TH41-F1
#
_cell.length_a   1.000
_cell.length_b   1.000
_cell.length_c   1.000
_cell.angle_alpha   90.00
_cell.angle_beta   90.00
_cell.angle_gamma   90.00
#
_symmetry.space_group_name_H-M   'P 1'
#
loop_
_entity.id
_entity.type
_entity.pdbx_description
1 polymer ?
#
loop_
_entity_poly.entity_id
_entity_poly.type
_entity_poly.pdbx_seq_one_letter_code
_entity_poly.pdbx_strand_id
1 'polypeptide(L)'
;MSTGDWEARVATLWDDETIDDHQRIERMRDLAADAPHPALGAFELGGAFDSGGHEAEADVQYAAATAAGLDTVDPERAARMVVQHASTLRNLGRVEAAIAMLRDAPEHPATGAAPRVFLALALHSAGRSAEALRVAIEAVEPTLPRYHRSVSAYAAALTED
;
A
#
# COMPACT_ATOMS: atom_id res chain seq x y z
N MET A 1 -7.14 -1.80 -27.38
CA MET A 1 -7.40 -0.56 -26.63
C MET A 1 -6.08 0.18 -26.45
N SER A 2 -6.03 1.51 -26.53
CA SER A 2 -4.79 2.23 -26.23
C SER A 2 -4.52 2.25 -24.72
N THR A 3 -3.28 2.50 -24.31
CA THR A 3 -2.95 2.64 -22.87
C THR A 3 -3.76 3.77 -22.24
N GLY A 4 -3.89 4.92 -22.92
CA GLY A 4 -4.68 6.05 -22.42
C GLY A 4 -6.17 5.76 -22.28
N ASP A 5 -6.75 4.99 -23.20
CA ASP A 5 -8.15 4.56 -23.09
C ASP A 5 -8.36 3.61 -21.92
N TRP A 6 -7.41 2.70 -21.66
CA TRP A 6 -7.47 1.79 -20.53
C TRP A 6 -7.39 2.54 -19.20
N GLU A 7 -6.42 3.45 -19.06
CA GLU A 7 -6.26 4.31 -17.88
C GLU A 7 -7.54 5.11 -17.58
N ALA A 8 -8.15 5.72 -18.61
CA ALA A 8 -9.39 6.47 -18.44
C ALA A 8 -10.56 5.59 -17.96
N ARG A 9 -10.65 4.34 -18.45
CA ARG A 9 -11.69 3.39 -18.01
C ARG A 9 -11.46 2.92 -16.58
N VAL A 10 -10.21 2.65 -16.19
CA VAL A 10 -9.84 2.29 -14.81
C VAL A 10 -10.20 3.44 -13.86
N ALA A 11 -9.79 4.67 -14.17
CA ALA A 11 -10.14 5.85 -13.37
C ALA A 11 -11.66 6.04 -13.25
N THR A 12 -12.39 5.94 -14.37
CA THR A 12 -13.86 6.03 -14.38
C THR A 12 -14.50 4.97 -13.48
N LEU A 13 -13.95 3.75 -13.45
CA LEU A 13 -14.47 2.68 -12.60
C LEU A 13 -14.21 2.93 -11.11
N TRP A 14 -13.04 3.48 -10.77
CA TRP A 14 -12.72 3.87 -9.39
C TRP A 14 -13.57 5.03 -8.88
N ASP A 15 -13.89 5.99 -9.75
CA ASP A 15 -14.72 7.15 -9.42
C ASP A 15 -16.24 6.85 -9.43
N ASP A 16 -16.65 5.64 -9.84
CA ASP A 16 -18.06 5.24 -9.88
C ASP A 16 -18.57 4.88 -8.48
N GLU A 17 -19.15 5.88 -7.79
CA GLU A 17 -19.80 5.71 -6.49
C GLU A 17 -21.17 5.01 -6.57
N THR A 18 -21.68 4.72 -7.77
CA THR A 18 -23.01 4.10 -7.95
C THR A 18 -23.00 2.59 -7.89
N ILE A 19 -21.81 1.98 -7.91
CA ILE A 19 -21.61 0.53 -7.88
C ILE A 19 -21.05 0.07 -6.53
N ASP A 20 -21.43 -1.14 -6.14
CA ASP A 20 -20.86 -1.80 -4.96
C ASP A 20 -19.50 -2.46 -5.27
N ASP A 21 -18.86 -2.98 -4.22
CA ASP A 21 -17.53 -3.59 -4.32
C ASP A 21 -17.53 -4.85 -5.20
N HIS A 22 -18.61 -5.64 -5.18
CA HIS A 22 -18.73 -6.83 -6.00
C HIS A 22 -18.77 -6.46 -7.49
N GLN A 23 -19.62 -5.50 -7.86
CA GLN A 23 -19.70 -4.97 -9.21
C GLN A 23 -18.37 -4.35 -9.66
N ARG A 24 -17.66 -3.64 -8.76
CA ARG A 24 -16.34 -3.08 -9.06
C ARG A 24 -15.32 -4.17 -9.36
N ILE A 25 -15.27 -5.23 -8.54
CA ILE A 25 -14.36 -6.37 -8.74
C ILE A 25 -14.64 -7.08 -10.06
N GLU A 26 -15.92 -7.33 -10.40
CA GLU A 26 -16.30 -7.97 -11.66
C GLU A 26 -15.84 -7.14 -12.86
N ARG A 27 -16.14 -5.83 -12.87
CA ARG A 27 -15.74 -4.93 -13.96
C ARG A 27 -14.22 -4.75 -14.03
N MET A 28 -13.55 -4.71 -12.88
CA MET A 28 -12.09 -4.57 -12.82
C MET A 28 -11.40 -5.83 -13.35
N ARG A 29 -11.99 -7.01 -13.20
CA ARG A 29 -11.47 -8.25 -13.78
C ARG A 29 -11.39 -8.17 -15.30
N ASP A 30 -12.43 -7.64 -15.94
CA ASP A 30 -12.45 -7.45 -17.40
C ASP A 30 -11.39 -6.42 -17.84
N LEU A 31 -11.28 -5.29 -17.11
CA LEU A 31 -10.25 -4.29 -17.38
C LEU A 31 -8.83 -4.84 -17.17
N ALA A 32 -8.61 -5.66 -16.16
CA ALA A 32 -7.32 -6.27 -15.89
C ALA A 32 -6.89 -7.22 -17.02
N ALA A 33 -7.84 -7.96 -17.61
CA ALA A 33 -7.58 -8.83 -18.77
C ALA A 33 -7.21 -8.03 -20.03
N ASP A 34 -7.76 -6.83 -20.18
CA ASP A 34 -7.49 -5.91 -21.30
C ASP A 34 -6.28 -4.98 -21.06
N ALA A 35 -5.58 -5.12 -19.93
CA ALA A 35 -4.52 -4.20 -19.55
C ALA A 35 -3.34 -4.21 -20.54
N PRO A 36 -2.70 -3.05 -20.79
CA PRO A 36 -1.56 -2.96 -21.70
C PRO A 36 -0.32 -3.72 -21.19
N HIS A 37 -0.28 -4.04 -19.90
CA HIS A 37 0.73 -4.89 -19.29
C HIS A 37 0.11 -5.72 -18.15
N PRO A 38 0.44 -7.02 -18.00
CA PRO A 38 -0.14 -7.87 -16.95
C PRO A 38 0.08 -7.33 -15.53
N ALA A 39 1.24 -6.71 -15.27
CA ALA A 39 1.53 -6.08 -13.98
C ALA A 39 0.51 -4.99 -13.60
N LEU A 40 0.07 -4.18 -14.57
CA LEU A 40 -0.88 -3.09 -14.35
C LEU A 40 -2.29 -3.64 -14.06
N GLY A 41 -2.72 -4.64 -14.83
CA GLY A 41 -4.00 -5.30 -14.60
C GLY A 41 -4.07 -6.00 -13.25
N ALA A 42 -3.02 -6.72 -12.88
CA ALA A 42 -2.91 -7.38 -11.58
C ALA A 42 -2.91 -6.36 -10.41
N PHE A 43 -2.22 -5.23 -10.55
CA PHE A 43 -2.26 -4.15 -9.55
C PHE A 43 -3.69 -3.64 -9.31
N GLU A 44 -4.41 -3.28 -10.37
CA GLU A 44 -5.77 -2.73 -10.25
C GLU A 44 -6.77 -3.74 -9.71
N LEU A 45 -6.69 -4.99 -10.16
CA LEU A 45 -7.55 -6.05 -9.63
C LEU A 45 -7.24 -6.36 -8.17
N GLY A 46 -5.96 -6.33 -7.78
CA GLY A 46 -5.54 -6.43 -6.38
C GLY A 46 -6.14 -5.31 -5.53
N GLY A 47 -6.09 -4.06 -6.02
CA GLY A 47 -6.74 -2.91 -5.39
C GLY A 47 -8.26 -3.10 -5.21
N ALA A 48 -8.94 -3.59 -6.25
CA ALA A 48 -10.39 -3.82 -6.18
C ALA A 48 -10.77 -4.89 -5.14
N PHE A 49 -10.01 -5.99 -5.06
CA PHE A 49 -10.21 -7.00 -4.02
C PHE A 49 -9.92 -6.46 -2.62
N ASP A 50 -8.81 -5.73 -2.45
CA ASP A 50 -8.41 -5.14 -1.15
C ASP A 50 -9.47 -4.16 -0.65
N SER A 51 -9.94 -3.26 -1.51
CA SER A 51 -11.02 -2.32 -1.20
C SER A 51 -12.34 -3.01 -0.88
N GLY A 52 -12.61 -4.17 -1.49
CA GLY A 52 -13.82 -4.96 -1.24
C GLY A 52 -13.73 -5.92 -0.05
N GLY A 53 -12.62 -5.91 0.72
CA GLY A 53 -12.43 -6.81 1.87
C GLY A 53 -12.15 -8.27 1.48
N HIS A 54 -11.56 -8.49 0.31
CA HIS A 54 -11.14 -9.80 -0.21
C HIS A 54 -9.62 -9.93 -0.14
N GLU A 55 -9.05 -9.91 1.07
CA GLU A 55 -7.60 -9.80 1.23
C GLU A 55 -6.81 -10.99 0.67
N ALA A 56 -7.37 -12.20 0.69
CA ALA A 56 -6.69 -13.38 0.16
C ALA A 56 -6.52 -13.29 -1.36
N GLU A 57 -7.56 -12.84 -2.06
CA GLU A 57 -7.55 -12.59 -3.49
C GLU A 57 -6.64 -11.40 -3.85
N ALA A 58 -6.65 -10.34 -3.04
CA ALA A 58 -5.77 -9.20 -3.20
C ALA A 58 -4.29 -9.60 -3.10
N ASP A 59 -3.90 -10.41 -2.10
CA ASP A 59 -2.53 -10.93 -1.94
C ASP A 59 -2.04 -11.67 -3.19
N VAL A 60 -2.90 -12.50 -3.79
CA VAL A 60 -2.58 -13.22 -5.03
C VAL A 60 -2.31 -12.25 -6.18
N GLN A 61 -3.13 -11.22 -6.33
CA GLN A 61 -2.97 -10.25 -7.43
C GLN A 61 -1.76 -9.34 -7.24
N TYR A 62 -1.51 -8.84 -6.02
CA TYR A 62 -0.31 -8.04 -5.74
C TYR A 62 0.99 -8.84 -5.92
N ALA A 63 0.99 -10.12 -5.52
CA ALA A 63 2.10 -11.02 -5.81
C ALA A 63 2.30 -11.23 -7.32
N ALA A 64 1.21 -11.37 -8.09
CA ALA A 64 1.27 -11.49 -9.55
C ALA A 64 1.79 -10.20 -10.21
N ALA A 65 1.37 -9.02 -9.74
CA ALA A 65 1.86 -7.74 -10.24
C ALA A 65 3.36 -7.57 -9.97
N THR A 66 3.82 -7.95 -8.78
CA THR A 66 5.24 -7.98 -8.41
C THR A 66 6.04 -8.91 -9.33
N ALA A 67 5.58 -10.16 -9.50
CA ALA A 67 6.23 -11.15 -10.35
C ALA A 67 6.28 -10.72 -11.84
N ALA A 68 5.30 -9.94 -12.28
CA ALA A 68 5.27 -9.35 -13.62
C ALA A 68 6.13 -8.09 -13.76
N GLY A 69 6.85 -7.65 -12.73
CA GLY A 69 7.78 -6.51 -12.80
C GLY A 69 7.11 -5.14 -12.74
N LEU A 70 6.08 -4.97 -11.91
CA LEU A 70 5.38 -3.68 -11.75
C LEU A 70 6.34 -2.52 -11.46
N ASP A 71 7.38 -2.74 -10.67
CA ASP A 71 8.41 -1.74 -10.34
C ASP A 71 9.12 -1.15 -11.56
N THR A 72 9.32 -1.97 -12.58
CA THR A 72 9.96 -1.59 -13.85
C THR A 72 8.97 -0.91 -14.79
N VAL A 73 7.71 -1.36 -14.77
CA VAL A 73 6.65 -0.88 -15.67
C VAL A 73 6.07 0.45 -15.21
N ASP A 74 5.76 0.55 -13.91
CA ASP A 74 5.19 1.74 -13.27
C ASP A 74 5.67 1.81 -11.80
N PRO A 75 6.80 2.49 -11.54
CA PRO A 75 7.35 2.66 -10.20
C PRO A 75 6.38 3.35 -9.22
N GLU A 76 5.47 4.19 -9.73
CA GLU A 76 4.52 4.92 -8.90
C GLU A 76 3.45 3.99 -8.35
N ARG A 77 2.87 3.14 -9.21
CA ARG A 77 1.95 2.06 -8.79
C ARG A 77 2.65 1.06 -7.89
N ALA A 78 3.90 0.70 -8.19
CA ALA A 78 4.67 -0.20 -7.34
C ALA A 78 4.83 0.34 -5.91
N ALA A 79 5.14 1.64 -5.76
CA ALA A 79 5.22 2.27 -4.45
C ALA A 79 3.86 2.24 -3.71
N ARG A 80 2.75 2.55 -4.39
CA ARG A 80 1.40 2.42 -3.80
C ARG A 80 1.08 0.98 -3.41
N MET A 81 1.44 0.02 -4.25
CA MET A 81 1.17 -1.40 -4.03
C MET A 81 1.83 -1.91 -2.76
N VAL A 82 3.07 -1.50 -2.46
CA VAL A 82 3.77 -1.90 -1.23
C VAL A 82 2.96 -1.55 0.02
N VAL A 83 2.36 -0.36 0.08
CA VAL A 83 1.53 0.06 1.22
C VAL A 83 0.25 -0.76 1.31
N GLN A 84 -0.43 -0.93 0.18
CA GLN A 84 -1.69 -1.70 0.10
C GLN A 84 -1.46 -3.16 0.47
N HIS A 85 -0.52 -3.82 -0.20
CA HIS A 85 -0.20 -5.24 0.00
C HIS A 85 0.27 -5.52 1.43
N ALA A 86 1.08 -4.64 2.04
CA ALA A 86 1.45 -4.81 3.44
C ALA A 86 0.25 -4.68 4.39
N SER A 87 -0.71 -3.79 4.10
CA SER A 87 -1.96 -3.71 4.87
C SER A 87 -2.79 -4.99 4.71
N THR A 88 -2.93 -5.50 3.48
CA THR A 88 -3.57 -6.80 3.18
C THR A 88 -2.92 -7.94 3.98
N LEU A 89 -1.58 -8.03 3.98
CA LEU A 89 -0.83 -9.03 4.74
C LEU A 89 -1.08 -8.93 6.24
N ARG A 90 -1.13 -7.70 6.78
CA ARG A 90 -1.44 -7.47 8.21
C ARG A 90 -2.85 -7.96 8.54
N ASN A 91 -3.85 -7.66 7.71
CA ASN A 91 -5.23 -8.09 7.91
C ASN A 91 -5.38 -9.62 7.84
N LEU A 92 -4.59 -10.29 7.00
CA LEU A 92 -4.48 -11.75 6.94
C LEU A 92 -3.72 -12.37 8.13
N GLY A 93 -3.28 -11.57 9.11
CA GLY A 93 -2.49 -12.03 10.26
C GLY A 93 -1.03 -12.35 9.93
N ARG A 94 -0.56 -12.08 8.71
CA ARG A 94 0.84 -12.25 8.27
C ARG A 94 1.68 -11.01 8.65
N VAL A 95 1.60 -10.62 9.92
CA VAL A 95 2.09 -9.34 10.44
C VAL A 95 3.60 -9.16 10.21
N GLU A 96 4.43 -10.19 10.45
CA GLU A 96 5.88 -10.08 10.24
C GLU A 96 6.26 -9.88 8.76
N ALA A 97 5.48 -10.46 7.83
CA ALA A 97 5.68 -10.23 6.40
C ALA A 97 5.34 -8.79 6.01
N ALA A 98 4.27 -8.23 6.58
CA ALA A 98 3.92 -6.82 6.39
C ALA A 98 5.03 -5.89 6.93
N ILE A 99 5.58 -6.19 8.12
CA ILE A 99 6.70 -5.42 8.71
C ILE A 99 7.93 -5.46 7.80
N ALA A 100 8.32 -6.65 7.32
CA ALA A 100 9.48 -6.80 6.43
C ALA A 100 9.29 -5.98 5.15
N MET A 101 8.14 -6.13 4.48
CA MET A 101 7.80 -5.40 3.26
C MET A 101 7.84 -3.87 3.47
N LEU A 102 7.32 -3.36 4.58
CA LEU A 102 7.29 -1.92 4.85
C LEU A 102 8.64 -1.34 5.28
N ARG A 103 9.53 -2.15 5.86
CA ARG A 103 10.91 -1.73 6.15
C ARG A 103 11.75 -1.61 4.89
N ASP A 104 11.51 -2.48 3.91
CA ASP A 104 12.21 -2.50 2.63
C ASP A 104 11.59 -1.52 1.61
N ALA A 105 10.45 -0.90 1.94
CA ALA A 105 9.75 0.04 1.09
C ALA A 105 10.62 1.28 0.78
N PRO A 106 10.92 1.57 -0.51
CA PRO A 106 11.66 2.77 -0.86
C PRO A 106 10.85 4.03 -0.61
N GLU A 107 11.53 5.14 -0.34
CA GLU A 107 10.88 6.46 -0.34
C GLU A 107 10.43 6.80 -1.77
N HIS A 108 9.18 7.20 -1.91
CA HIS A 108 8.61 7.60 -3.20
C HIS A 108 7.67 8.81 -3.03
N PRO A 109 7.73 9.83 -3.92
CA PRO A 109 6.87 11.01 -3.80
C PRO A 109 5.37 10.70 -3.75
N ALA A 110 4.93 9.66 -4.46
CA ALA A 110 3.51 9.27 -4.50
C ALA A 110 2.98 8.65 -3.20
N THR A 111 3.85 8.21 -2.30
CA THR A 111 3.45 7.62 -1.01
C THR A 111 3.94 8.42 0.19
N GLY A 112 4.95 9.27 0.02
CA GLY A 112 5.52 10.07 1.10
C GLY A 112 5.83 9.23 2.34
N ALA A 113 5.32 9.64 3.50
CA ALA A 113 5.52 8.93 4.77
C ALA A 113 4.57 7.73 4.98
N ALA A 114 3.67 7.41 4.05
CA ALA A 114 2.69 6.34 4.22
C ALA A 114 3.31 4.98 4.59
N PRO A 115 4.40 4.49 3.95
CA PRO A 115 5.02 3.22 4.37
C PRO A 115 5.44 3.22 5.85
N ARG A 116 5.95 4.33 6.38
CA ARG A 116 6.33 4.45 7.81
C ARG A 116 5.09 4.41 8.71
N VAL A 117 4.00 5.06 8.33
CA VAL A 117 2.73 5.02 9.08
C VAL A 117 2.17 3.60 9.13
N PHE A 118 2.13 2.91 7.99
CA PHE A 118 1.67 1.52 7.94
C PHE A 118 2.62 0.57 8.67
N LEU A 119 3.93 0.85 8.69
CA LEU A 119 4.92 0.10 9.48
C LEU A 119 4.61 0.21 10.97
N ALA A 120 4.30 1.42 11.46
CA ALA A 120 3.89 1.62 12.84
C ALA A 120 2.64 0.80 13.19
N LEU A 121 1.64 0.76 12.31
CA LEU A 121 0.44 -0.07 12.51
C LEU A 121 0.78 -1.57 12.57
N ALA A 122 1.63 -2.06 11.66
CA ALA A 122 2.04 -3.46 11.64
C ALA A 122 2.86 -3.83 12.91
N LEU A 123 3.78 -2.96 13.34
CA LEU A 123 4.54 -3.12 14.58
C LEU A 123 3.62 -3.15 15.80
N HIS A 124 2.59 -2.29 15.84
CA HIS A 124 1.61 -2.31 16.92
C HIS A 124 0.80 -3.62 16.94
N SER A 125 0.36 -4.12 15.77
CA SER A 125 -0.28 -5.43 15.67
C SER A 125 0.61 -6.58 16.15
N ALA A 126 1.94 -6.43 16.06
CA ALA A 126 2.92 -7.39 16.58
C ALA A 126 3.22 -7.21 18.08
N GLY A 127 2.57 -6.28 18.78
CA GLY A 127 2.84 -5.96 20.18
C GLY A 127 4.09 -5.10 20.43
N ARG A 128 4.76 -4.62 19.36
CA ARG A 128 5.97 -3.78 19.42
C ARG A 128 5.60 -2.30 19.55
N SER A 129 4.75 -1.98 20.52
CA SER A 129 4.09 -0.66 20.63
C SER A 129 5.06 0.51 20.82
N ALA A 130 6.17 0.31 21.52
CA ALA A 130 7.20 1.34 21.69
C ALA A 130 7.87 1.72 20.36
N GLU A 131 8.27 0.70 19.58
CA GLU A 131 8.83 0.88 18.25
C GLU A 131 7.81 1.47 17.28
N ALA A 132 6.55 1.01 17.34
CA ALA A 132 5.46 1.56 16.55
C ALA A 132 5.28 3.06 16.78
N LEU A 133 5.23 3.49 18.05
CA LEU A 133 5.07 4.90 18.40
C LEU A 133 6.28 5.72 17.95
N ARG A 134 7.50 5.18 18.11
CA ARG A 134 8.72 5.82 17.61
C ARG A 134 8.63 6.08 16.10
N VAL A 135 8.31 5.05 15.31
CA VAL A 135 8.20 5.15 13.85
C VAL A 135 7.14 6.18 13.44
N ALA A 136 5.98 6.18 14.10
CA ALA A 136 4.92 7.15 13.82
C ALA A 136 5.35 8.60 14.12
N ILE A 137 6.06 8.81 15.23
CA ILE A 137 6.58 10.13 15.60
C ILE A 137 7.62 10.61 14.58
N GLU A 138 8.59 9.75 14.23
CA GLU A 138 9.62 10.06 13.23
C GLU A 138 9.03 10.34 11.84
N ALA A 139 7.87 9.75 11.51
CA ALA A 139 7.16 10.03 10.26
C ALA A 139 6.47 11.42 10.25
N VAL A 140 5.97 11.88 11.40
CA VAL A 140 5.26 13.17 11.54
C VAL A 140 6.22 14.34 11.82
N GLU A 141 7.35 14.07 12.47
CA GLU A 141 8.31 15.09 12.87
C GLU A 141 8.72 16.07 11.74
N PRO A 142 8.97 15.63 10.49
CA PRO A 142 9.34 16.53 9.40
C PRO A 142 8.23 17.52 9.01
N THR A 143 6.98 17.24 9.33
CA THR A 143 5.83 18.10 9.00
C THR A 143 5.54 19.15 10.07
N LEU A 144 6.23 19.11 11.21
CA LEU A 144 6.00 20.04 12.31
C LEU A 144 6.56 21.43 11.97
N PRO A 145 5.90 22.52 12.38
CA PRO A 145 6.46 23.87 12.23
C PRO A 145 7.54 24.20 13.29
N ARG A 146 7.62 23.42 14.37
CA ARG A 146 8.55 23.59 15.50
C ARG A 146 8.62 22.30 16.34
N TYR A 147 9.55 22.26 17.31
CA TYR A 147 9.77 21.15 18.27
C TYR A 147 10.46 19.89 17.75
N HIS A 148 10.97 19.92 16.51
CA HIS A 148 11.81 18.89 15.89
C HIS A 148 12.73 18.17 16.88
N ARG A 149 13.70 18.90 17.46
CA ARG A 149 14.66 18.35 18.43
C ARG A 149 14.01 17.61 19.61
N SER A 150 12.97 18.18 20.22
CA SER A 150 12.33 17.57 21.39
C SER A 150 11.60 16.30 21.00
N VAL A 151 10.89 16.33 19.87
CA VAL A 151 10.12 15.19 19.37
C VAL A 151 11.05 14.04 18.96
N SER A 152 12.15 14.33 18.27
CA SER A 152 13.18 13.32 17.95
C SER A 152 13.78 12.69 19.22
N ALA A 153 14.03 13.49 20.26
CA ALA A 153 14.55 12.98 21.52
C ALA A 153 13.55 12.05 22.24
N TYR A 154 12.27 12.41 22.29
CA TYR A 154 11.24 11.54 22.85
C TYR A 154 11.05 10.26 22.03
N ALA A 155 11.11 10.35 20.69
CA ALA A 155 11.04 9.17 19.83
C ALA A 155 12.17 8.18 20.09
N ALA A 156 13.41 8.66 20.23
CA ALA A 156 14.57 7.83 20.53
C ALA A 156 14.42 7.10 21.88
N ALA A 157 14.01 7.84 22.92
CA ALA A 157 13.86 7.33 24.28
C ALA A 157 12.79 6.22 24.42
N LEU A 158 11.87 6.06 23.46
CA LEU A 158 10.87 4.98 23.50
C LEU A 158 11.49 3.59 23.36
N THR A 159 12.68 3.50 22.76
CA THR A 159 13.35 2.24 22.44
C THR A 159 14.76 2.15 23.05
N GLU A 160 15.10 3.12 23.89
CA GLU A 160 16.30 3.08 24.73
C GLU A 160 15.94 2.42 26.06
N ASP A 161 16.76 1.48 26.52
CA ASP A 161 16.62 0.81 27.82
C ASP A 161 17.07 1.70 28.99
#